data_AF-A0A8X6JVG4-F1
#
_entry.id   AF-A0A8X6JVG4-F1
#
_cell.length_a   1.000
_cell.length_b   1.000
_cell.length_c   1.000
_cell.angle_alpha   90.00
_cell.angle_beta   90.00
_cell.angle_gamma   90.00
#
_symmetry.space_group_name_H-M   'P 1'
#
loop_
_entity.id
_entity.type
_entity.pdbx_description
1 polymer ?
#
loop_
_entity_poly.entity_id
_entity_poly.type
_entity_poly.pdbx_seq_one_letter_code
_entity_poly.pdbx_strand_id
1 'polypeptide(L)' 'MRITTKDDLQQQKISQAVIIADNFNKKFAPLTNSQPLILLPLVNRPILEYILESLEDTDVQEVFIFCCSHNHAIRSYI' A
#
# COMPACT_ATOMS: atom_id res chain seq x y z
N MET A 1 -10.04 2.92 46.20
CA MET A 1 -9.88 1.83 45.22
C MET A 1 -11.12 1.82 44.34
N ARG A 2 -11.11 2.55 43.21
CA ARG A 2 -12.21 2.55 42.23
C ARG A 2 -11.87 1.52 41.17
N ILE A 3 -12.68 0.49 41.05
CA ILE A 3 -12.64 -0.51 39.99
C ILE A 3 -13.27 0.13 38.74
N THR A 4 -12.43 0.60 37.82
CA THR A 4 -12.89 1.07 36.50
C THR A 4 -13.21 -0.15 35.65
N THR A 5 -14.40 -0.11 35.06
CA THR A 5 -15.06 -1.14 34.25
C THR A 5 -14.27 -1.43 32.97
N LYS A 6 -14.46 -2.64 32.44
CA LYS A 6 -13.73 -3.26 31.33
C LYS A 6 -13.96 -2.59 29.95
N ASP A 7 -14.55 -1.40 29.92
CA ASP A 7 -15.07 -0.70 28.75
C ASP A 7 -14.16 0.44 28.25
N ASP A 8 -13.11 0.82 28.99
CA ASP A 8 -12.20 1.93 28.61
C ASP A 8 -11.03 1.52 27.68
N LEU A 9 -11.03 0.29 27.14
CA LEU A 9 -9.92 -0.27 26.35
C LEU A 9 -10.27 -0.60 24.90
N GLN A 10 -11.43 -0.19 24.39
CA GLN A 10 -11.64 -0.18 22.94
C GLN A 10 -10.85 0.97 22.31
N GLN A 11 -9.52 0.82 22.27
CA GLN A 11 -8.70 1.53 21.28
C GLN A 11 -9.37 1.27 19.93
N GLN A 12 -9.86 2.33 19.28
CA GLN A 12 -10.44 2.24 17.96
C GLN A 12 -9.45 1.48 17.08
N LYS A 13 -9.84 0.28 16.65
CA LYS A 13 -8.96 -0.60 15.91
C LYS A 13 -8.85 -0.03 14.49
N ILE A 14 -7.81 0.74 14.24
CA ILE A 14 -7.49 1.30 12.93
C ILE A 14 -7.18 0.12 11.99
N SER A 15 -7.91 0.02 10.89
CA SER A 15 -7.63 -0.96 9.84
C SER A 15 -6.43 -0.49 9.03
N GLN A 16 -5.33 -1.20 9.16
CA GLN A 16 -4.07 -0.92 8.46
C GLN A 16 -3.84 -1.96 7.36
N ALA A 17 -3.35 -1.53 6.20
CA ALA A 17 -2.89 -2.42 5.13
C ALA A 17 -1.43 -2.14 4.76
N VAL A 18 -0.76 -3.18 4.26
CA VAL A 18 0.61 -3.08 3.75
C VAL A 18 0.63 -3.56 2.30
N ILE A 19 1.02 -2.68 1.39
CA ILE A 19 1.24 -2.98 -0.02
C ILE A 19 2.73 -3.26 -0.22
N ILE A 20 3.06 -4.42 -0.77
CA ILE A 20 4.42 -4.74 -1.20
C ILE A 20 4.51 -4.38 -2.68
N ALA A 21 5.14 -3.24 -2.98
CA ALA A 21 5.19 -2.68 -4.34
C ALA A 21 6.26 -3.32 -5.24
N ASP A 22 7.29 -3.91 -4.64
CA ASP A 22 8.35 -4.58 -5.38
C ASP A 22 8.07 -6.06 -5.59
N ASN A 23 8.51 -6.55 -6.74
CA ASN A 23 8.49 -7.96 -7.06
C ASN A 23 9.93 -8.50 -7.04
N PHE A 24 10.21 -9.50 -6.20
CA PHE A 24 11.53 -10.14 -6.12
C PHE A 24 11.84 -11.08 -7.29
N ASN A 25 11.18 -10.90 -8.44
CA ASN A 25 11.36 -11.71 -9.64
C ASN A 25 11.84 -10.87 -10.83
N LYS A 26 12.41 -11.55 -11.83
CA LYS A 26 12.95 -10.90 -13.05
C LYS A 26 12.03 -11.03 -14.26
N LYS A 27 10.76 -11.42 -14.08
CA LYS A 27 9.84 -11.69 -15.21
C LYS A 27 9.57 -10.44 -16.04
N PHE A 28 9.61 -9.27 -15.41
CA PHE A 28 9.40 -7.98 -16.06
C PHE A 28 10.69 -7.15 -16.19
N ALA A 29 11.86 -7.77 -16.05
CA ALA A 29 13.16 -7.10 -16.02
C ALA A 29 13.37 -6.00 -17.09
N PRO A 30 13.04 -6.18 -18.39
CA PRO A 30 13.26 -5.11 -19.37
C PRO A 30 12.41 -3.86 -19.08
N LEU A 31 11.23 -4.02 -18.46
CA LEU A 31 10.33 -2.91 -18.12
C LEU A 31 10.64 -2.36 -16.72
N THR A 32 10.92 -3.24 -15.76
CA THR A 32 11.16 -2.88 -14.36
C THR A 32 12.53 -2.25 -14.10
N ASN A 33 13.44 -2.29 -15.09
CA ASN A 33 14.73 -1.59 -15.04
C ASN A 33 14.59 -0.07 -15.13
N SER A 34 13.53 0.44 -15.80
CA SER A 34 13.34 1.88 -15.99
C SER A 34 12.32 2.48 -15.02
N GLN A 35 11.32 1.70 -14.62
CA GLN A 35 10.27 2.13 -13.70
C GLN A 35 9.80 0.98 -12.82
N PRO A 36 9.35 1.21 -11.58
CA PRO A 36 8.89 0.14 -10.70
C PRO A 36 7.61 -0.51 -11.25
N LEU A 37 7.42 -1.80 -10.93
CA LEU A 37 6.33 -2.60 -11.47
C LEU A 37 4.94 -2.02 -11.15
N ILE A 38 4.77 -1.48 -9.94
CA ILE A 38 3.48 -0.94 -9.48
C ILE A 38 3.02 0.32 -10.22
N LEU A 39 3.95 1.02 -10.87
CA LEU A 39 3.66 2.20 -11.69
C LEU A 39 3.47 1.85 -13.18
N LEU A 40 3.59 0.58 -13.56
CA LEU A 40 3.30 0.17 -14.93
C LEU A 40 1.82 0.44 -15.25
N PRO A 41 1.50 0.99 -16.44
CA PRO A 41 0.13 1.28 -16.82
C PRO A 41 -0.63 0.00 -17.16
N LEU A 42 -1.75 -0.22 -16.48
CA LEU A 42 -2.79 -1.18 -16.80
C LEU A 42 -4.03 -0.42 -17.27
N VAL A 43 -4.39 -0.56 -18.54
CA VAL A 43 -5.51 0.17 -19.17
C VAL A 43 -5.38 1.70 -18.95
N ASN A 44 -4.20 2.24 -19.28
CA ASN A 44 -3.85 3.67 -19.16
C ASN A 44 -3.84 4.26 -17.73
N ARG A 45 -3.97 3.44 -16.68
CA ARG A 45 -3.79 3.85 -15.28
C ARG A 45 -2.74 2.98 -14.59
N PRO A 46 -1.91 3.52 -13.69
CA PRO A 46 -0.92 2.70 -12.99
C PRO A 46 -1.60 1.65 -12.11
N ILE A 47 -0.96 0.49 -11.96
CA ILE A 47 -1.47 -0.63 -11.15
C ILE A 47 -1.74 -0.19 -9.69
N LEU A 48 -0.97 0.75 -9.15
CA LEU A 48 -1.15 1.30 -7.82
C LEU A 48 -2.57 1.84 -7.57
N GLU A 49 -3.16 2.54 -8.54
CA GLU A 49 -4.50 3.13 -8.39
C GLU A 49 -5.56 2.06 -8.15
N TYR A 50 -5.53 0.97 -8.92
CA TYR A 50 -6.48 -0.14 -8.73
C TYR A 50 -6.37 -0.79 -7.35
N ILE A 51 -5.15 -0.89 -6.81
CA ILE A 51 -4.92 -1.44 -5.47
C ILE A 51 -5.48 -0.49 -4.41
N LEU A 52 -5.27 0.81 -4.58
CA LEU A 52 -5.81 1.82 -3.66
C LEU A 52 -7.34 1.85 -3.70
N GLU A 53 -7.96 1.81 -4.88
CA GLU A 53 -9.42 1.70 -5.05
C GLU A 53 -9.95 0.44 -4.32
N SER A 54 -9.26 -0.69 -4.45
CA SER A 54 -9.66 -1.94 -3.76
C SER A 54 -9.54 -1.84 -2.22
N LEU A 55 -8.58 -1.06 -1.72
CA LEU A 55 -8.39 -0.84 -0.28
C LEU A 55 -9.39 0.18 0.28
N GLU A 56 -9.79 1.16 -0.52
CA GLU A 56 -10.86 2.11 -0.20
C GLU A 56 -12.18 1.35 0.03
N ASP A 57 -12.52 0.39 -0.84
CA ASP A 57 -13.69 -0.48 -0.69
C ASP A 57 -13.68 -1.34 0.60
N THR A 58 -12.51 -1.53 1.22
CA THR A 58 -12.32 -2.35 2.43
C THR A 58 -12.28 -1.51 3.71
N ASP A 59 -12.57 -0.20 3.65
CA ASP A 59 -12.51 0.74 4.78
C ASP A 59 -11.14 0.72 5.51
N VAL A 60 -10.05 0.59 4.75
CA VAL A 60 -8.70 0.68 5.30
C VAL A 60 -8.33 2.15 5.52
N GLN A 61 -8.00 2.50 6.76
CA GLN A 61 -7.71 3.88 7.15
C GLN A 61 -6.24 4.26 6.95
N GLU A 62 -5.33 3.29 7.02
CA GLU A 62 -3.90 3.52 6.84
C GLU A 62 -3.29 2.48 5.90
N VAL A 63 -2.51 2.97 4.93
CA VAL A 63 -1.83 2.13 3.94
C VAL A 63 -0.33 2.40 3.99
N PHE A 64 0.44 1.34 4.16
CA PHE A 64 1.90 1.38 4.10
C PHE A 64 2.39 0.76 2.80
N ILE A 65 3.16 1.51 2.02
CA ILE A 65 3.74 1.01 0.76
C ILE A 65 5.21 0.68 0.99
N PHE A 66 5.52 -0.61 0.92
CA PHE A 66 6.89 -1.10 1.00
C PHE A 66 7.53 -1.14 -0.40
N CYS A 67 8.58 -0.35 -0.58
CA CYS A 67 9.37 -0.31 -1.81
C CYS A 67 10.88 -0.21 -1.50
N CYS A 68 11.67 -0.92 -2.29
CA CYS A 68 13.13 -0.95 -2.26
C CYS A 68 13.71 -0.29 -3.51
N SER A 69 13.20 -0.65 -4.69
CA SER A 69 13.66 -0.13 -5.98
C SER A 69 12.88 1.12 -6.37
N HIS A 70 13.57 2.11 -6.95
CA HIS A 70 12.95 3.33 -7.49
C HIS A 70 11.98 4.05 -6.53
N ASN A 71 12.28 4.03 -5.22
CA ASN A 71 11.41 4.59 -4.18
C ASN A 71 11.03 6.07 -4.43
N HIS A 72 11.93 6.83 -5.05
CA HIS A 72 11.73 8.23 -5.36
C HIS A 72 10.61 8.44 -6.38
N ALA A 73 10.49 7.54 -7.37
CA ALA A 73 9.43 7.60 -8.36
C ALA A 73 8.06 7.35 -7.73
N ILE A 74 7.97 6.35 -6.84
CA ILE A 74 6.73 6.02 -6.11
C ILE A 74 6.34 7.18 -5.19
N ARG A 75 7.32 7.73 -4.45
CA ARG A 75 7.08 8.85 -3.54
C ARG A 75 6.73 10.16 -4.26
N SER A 76 7.14 10.34 -5.52
CA SER A 76 6.79 11.53 -6.30
C SER A 76 5.41 11.41 -6.97
N TYR A 77 4.91 10.18 -7.09
CA TYR A 77 3.62 9.89 -7.70
C TYR A 77 2.45 10.03 -6.70
N ILE A 78 2.70 9.73 -5.42
CA ILE A 78 1.77 9.93 -4.29
C ILE A 78 1.87 11.37 -3.79
#